data_AF-A0A930UV42-F1
#
_entry.id   AF-A0A930UV42-F1
#
_cell.length_a   1.000
_cell.length_b   1.000
_cell.length_c   1.000
_cell.angle_alpha   90.00
_cell.angle_beta   90.00
_cell.angle_gamma   90.00
#
_symmetry.space_group_name_H-M   'P 1'
#
loop_
_entity.id
_entity.type
_entity.pdbx_description
1 polymer ?
#
loop_
_entity_poly.entity_id
_entity_poly.type
_entity_poly.pdbx_seq_one_letter_code
_entity_poly.pdbx_strand_id
1 'polypeptide(L)'
;MPEDTDLNHYFEIMNNRGEQLEKHEVLKARLMEKLTGDDDKKLFALIWDACSDMSVYAIKRFPYSNDENKNIRTSDAFFGELVNKIPENFDKMKNILNKIKYTDEGTNEESILNLLEQTNNKINQDKGSDEDGNFKSIIDFPNFLMIVYKISRGGDVPLNDKYLLNEFKGMG
;
A
#
# COMPACT_ATOMS: atom_id res chain seq x y z
N MET A 1 18.06 23.39 -37.25
CA MET A 1 17.02 22.69 -36.48
C MET A 1 15.80 22.59 -37.36
N PRO A 2 15.26 21.39 -37.67
CA PRO A 2 14.03 21.30 -38.45
C PRO A 2 12.85 21.87 -37.65
N GLU A 3 11.99 22.65 -38.32
CA GLU A 3 10.97 23.53 -37.74
C GLU A 3 9.64 22.86 -37.33
N ASP A 4 9.53 21.53 -37.33
CA ASP A 4 8.26 20.82 -37.05
C ASP A 4 8.32 19.92 -35.80
N THR A 5 8.84 20.43 -34.69
CA THR A 5 8.57 19.78 -33.39
C THR A 5 7.41 20.51 -32.73
N ASP A 6 6.20 20.02 -32.99
CA ASP A 6 4.99 20.54 -32.37
C ASP A 6 5.03 20.24 -30.86
N LEU A 7 5.53 21.22 -30.10
CA LEU A 7 5.62 21.19 -28.65
C LEU A 7 4.25 20.91 -28.01
N ASN A 8 3.17 21.38 -28.63
CA ASN A 8 1.81 21.09 -28.14
C ASN A 8 1.48 19.60 -28.30
N HIS A 9 1.88 18.95 -29.40
CA HIS A 9 1.70 17.52 -29.54
C HIS A 9 2.52 16.73 -28.52
N TYR A 10 3.73 17.19 -28.19
CA TYR A 10 4.56 16.60 -27.13
C TYR A 10 3.90 16.76 -25.75
N PHE A 11 3.30 17.92 -25.46
CA PHE A 11 2.53 18.15 -24.23
C PHE A 11 1.20 17.36 -24.19
N GLU A 12 0.49 17.20 -25.32
CA GLU A 12 -0.70 16.35 -25.42
C GLU A 12 -0.37 14.87 -25.17
N ILE A 13 0.75 14.39 -25.71
CA ILE A 13 1.24 13.03 -25.46
C ILE A 13 1.66 12.87 -23.99
N MET A 14 2.28 13.87 -23.37
CA MET A 14 2.69 13.82 -21.96
C MET A 14 1.52 13.94 -20.97
N ASN A 15 0.49 14.74 -21.26
CA ASN A 15 -0.70 14.85 -20.41
C ASN A 15 -1.68 13.68 -20.56
N ASN A 16 -1.69 13.00 -21.72
CA ASN A 16 -2.44 11.75 -21.90
C ASN A 16 -1.67 10.50 -21.43
N ARG A 17 -0.41 10.66 -21.01
CA ARG A 17 0.42 9.62 -20.37
C ARG A 17 0.22 9.53 -18.86
N GLY A 18 -0.90 10.04 -18.34
CA GLY A 18 -1.31 9.67 -17.00
C GLY A 18 -1.51 8.15 -16.95
N GLU A 19 -0.74 7.46 -16.12
CA GLU A 19 -1.00 6.06 -15.80
C GLU A 19 -2.42 5.99 -15.23
N GLN A 20 -3.32 5.29 -15.93
CA GLN A 20 -4.72 5.23 -15.49
C GLN A 20 -4.75 4.52 -14.14
N LEU A 21 -5.32 5.19 -13.13
CA LEU A 21 -5.45 4.62 -11.80
C LEU A 21 -6.18 3.27 -11.90
N GLU A 22 -5.59 2.22 -11.34
CA GLU A 22 -6.23 0.93 -11.32
C GLU A 22 -7.57 0.99 -10.57
N LYS A 23 -8.54 0.16 -10.98
CA LYS A 23 -9.88 0.14 -10.36
C LYS A 23 -9.80 -0.11 -8.85
N HIS A 24 -8.83 -0.91 -8.41
CA HIS A 24 -8.65 -1.22 -6.99
C HIS A 24 -8.18 0.02 -6.20
N GLU A 25 -7.37 0.90 -6.78
CA GLU A 25 -6.96 2.16 -6.14
C GLU A 25 -8.12 3.16 -6.02
N VAL A 26 -9.03 3.19 -7.00
CA VAL A 26 -10.28 3.97 -6.88
C VAL A 26 -11.16 3.41 -5.75
N LEU A 27 -11.19 2.09 -5.60
CA LEU A 27 -11.92 1.43 -4.52
C LEU A 27 -11.28 1.73 -3.14
N LYS A 28 -9.95 1.68 -3.04
CA LYS A 28 -9.19 2.07 -1.85
C LYS A 28 -9.61 3.45 -1.36
N ALA A 29 -9.63 4.45 -2.26
CA ALA A 29 -10.02 5.82 -1.93
C ALA A 29 -11.46 5.90 -1.39
N ARG A 30 -12.42 5.20 -2.04
CA ARG A 30 -13.83 5.18 -1.58
C ARG A 30 -14.01 4.53 -0.21
N LEU A 31 -13.29 3.44 0.05
CA LEU A 31 -13.34 2.77 1.35
C LEU A 31 -12.69 3.64 2.43
N MET A 32 -11.57 4.27 2.10
CA MET A 32 -10.86 5.19 3.00
C MET A 32 -11.69 6.43 3.34
N GLU A 33 -12.53 6.93 2.42
CA GLU A 33 -13.47 8.04 2.68
C GLU A 33 -14.44 7.73 3.83
N LYS A 34 -14.80 6.46 4.03
CA LYS A 34 -15.69 6.03 5.11
C LYS A 34 -15.01 5.98 6.48
N LEU A 35 -13.68 6.08 6.53
CA LEU A 35 -12.91 6.12 7.77
C LEU A 35 -12.80 7.57 8.24
N THR A 36 -13.12 7.83 9.50
CA THR A 36 -13.08 9.20 10.07
C THR A 36 -11.74 9.54 10.72
N GLY A 37 -11.04 8.55 11.29
CA GLY A 37 -9.76 8.76 11.97
C GLY A 37 -8.56 8.67 11.03
N ASP A 38 -7.63 9.63 11.13
CA ASP A 38 -6.38 9.61 10.35
C ASP A 38 -5.54 8.37 10.63
N ASP A 39 -5.53 7.88 11.86
CA ASP A 39 -4.83 6.63 12.21
C ASP A 39 -5.51 5.39 11.61
N ASP A 40 -6.84 5.41 11.47
CA ASP A 40 -7.59 4.33 10.81
C ASP A 40 -7.25 4.29 9.33
N LYS A 41 -7.21 5.47 8.68
CA LYS A 41 -6.79 5.60 7.28
C LYS A 41 -5.36 5.12 7.07
N LYS A 42 -4.42 5.50 7.95
CA LYS A 42 -3.02 5.07 7.88
C LYS A 42 -2.88 3.56 8.00
N LEU A 43 -3.52 2.94 8.99
CA LEU A 43 -3.48 1.49 9.17
C LEU A 43 -4.15 0.78 7.99
N PHE A 44 -5.29 1.29 7.52
CA PHE A 44 -5.98 0.74 6.35
C PHE A 44 -5.10 0.80 5.09
N ALA A 45 -4.45 1.94 4.81
CA ALA A 45 -3.53 2.06 3.69
C ALA A 45 -2.38 1.05 3.79
N LEU A 46 -1.78 0.94 4.98
CA LEU A 46 -0.67 0.02 5.21
C LEU A 46 -1.06 -1.44 4.90
N ILE A 47 -2.22 -1.88 5.40
CA ILE A 47 -2.73 -3.24 5.14
C ILE A 47 -3.07 -3.40 3.66
N TRP A 48 -3.72 -2.40 3.06
CA TRP A 48 -4.09 -2.43 1.66
C TRP A 48 -2.88 -2.58 0.74
N ASP A 49 -1.86 -1.76 0.95
CA ASP A 49 -0.64 -1.74 0.14
C ASP A 49 0.18 -3.02 0.33
N ALA A 50 0.16 -3.58 1.53
CA ALA A 50 0.78 -4.88 1.78
C ALA A 50 0.05 -6.03 1.05
N CYS A 51 -1.27 -5.95 0.90
CA CYS A 51 -2.07 -6.98 0.24
C CYS A 51 -2.23 -6.80 -1.28
N SER A 52 -2.06 -5.59 -1.81
CA SER A 52 -2.25 -5.30 -3.23
C SER A 52 -1.12 -5.88 -4.09
N ASP A 53 0.11 -5.90 -3.57
CA ASP A 53 1.24 -6.57 -4.19
C ASP A 53 1.21 -8.08 -3.90
N MET A 54 0.54 -8.83 -4.78
CA MET A 54 0.46 -10.29 -4.70
C MET A 54 1.67 -11.03 -5.28
N SER A 55 2.74 -10.31 -5.67
CA SER A 55 3.97 -10.94 -6.17
C SER A 55 4.90 -11.44 -5.06
N VAL A 56 4.69 -10.95 -3.83
CA VAL A 56 5.46 -11.25 -2.62
C VAL A 56 4.51 -11.56 -1.46
N TYR A 57 4.99 -12.24 -0.42
CA TYR A 57 4.23 -12.39 0.82
C TYR A 57 3.86 -11.03 1.42
N ALA A 58 2.57 -10.78 1.66
CA ALA A 58 2.06 -9.53 2.21
C ALA A 58 2.79 -9.09 3.50
N ILE A 59 3.20 -10.05 4.33
CA ILE A 59 3.91 -9.82 5.60
C ILE A 59 5.24 -9.08 5.38
N LYS A 60 5.91 -9.30 4.25
CA LYS A 60 7.17 -8.62 3.89
C LYS A 60 6.98 -7.19 3.40
N ARG A 61 5.75 -6.80 3.04
CA ARG A 61 5.44 -5.42 2.61
C ARG A 61 5.13 -4.48 3.77
N PHE A 62 4.98 -5.01 4.97
CA PHE A 62 4.97 -4.16 6.16
C PHE A 62 6.37 -3.58 6.41
N PRO A 63 6.48 -2.29 6.73
CA PRO A 63 7.76 -1.60 6.82
C PRO A 63 8.64 -2.21 7.91
N TYR A 64 9.88 -2.51 7.50
CA TYR A 64 10.98 -2.76 8.42
C TYR A 64 11.49 -1.39 8.91
N SER A 65 11.69 -1.26 10.22
CA SER A 65 12.41 -0.10 10.74
C SER A 65 13.90 -0.30 10.47
N ASN A 66 14.53 0.67 9.80
CA ASN A 66 15.96 0.64 9.45
C ASN A 66 16.88 1.09 10.61
N ASP A 67 16.40 0.99 11.85
CA ASP A 67 17.15 1.40 13.04
C ASP A 67 17.70 0.17 13.78
N GLU A 68 19.02 -0.02 13.72
CA GLU A 68 19.76 -1.13 14.34
C GLU A 68 19.53 -1.24 15.86
N ASN A 69 19.03 -0.18 16.51
CA ASN A 69 18.81 -0.12 17.96
C ASN A 69 17.34 -0.15 18.40
N LYS A 70 16.37 -0.11 17.49
CA LYS A 70 14.93 -0.18 17.81
C LYS A 70 14.28 -1.37 17.11
N ASN A 71 14.43 -2.54 17.71
CA ASN A 71 13.78 -3.78 17.29
C ASN A 71 12.25 -3.75 17.52
N ILE A 72 11.53 -2.89 16.82
CA ILE A 72 10.09 -3.05 16.66
C ILE A 72 9.81 -3.05 15.17
N ARG A 73 9.92 -4.25 14.58
CA ARG A 73 9.45 -4.48 13.21
C ARG A 73 7.93 -4.37 13.26
N THR A 74 7.31 -3.54 12.43
CA THR A 74 5.84 -3.50 12.35
C THR A 74 5.29 -4.90 12.02
N SER A 75 6.03 -5.68 11.22
CA SER A 75 5.78 -7.10 10.97
C SER A 75 5.85 -7.95 12.24
N ASP A 76 6.88 -7.83 13.08
CA ASP A 76 7.02 -8.64 14.30
C ASP A 76 6.00 -8.23 15.37
N ALA A 77 5.64 -6.95 15.41
CA ALA A 77 4.64 -6.46 16.33
C ALA A 77 3.23 -6.96 15.97
N PHE A 78 2.93 -7.13 14.68
CA PHE A 78 1.66 -7.69 14.21
C PHE A 78 1.64 -9.21 14.16
N PHE A 79 2.70 -9.84 13.65
CA PHE A 79 2.75 -11.27 13.32
C PHE A 79 3.66 -12.09 14.25
N GLY A 80 4.33 -11.46 15.21
CA GLY A 80 5.34 -12.11 16.06
C GLY A 80 6.70 -12.25 15.34
N GLU A 81 7.77 -12.39 16.12
CA GLU A 81 9.16 -12.50 15.64
C GLU A 81 9.38 -13.65 14.65
N LEU A 82 8.59 -14.72 14.76
CA LEU A 82 8.63 -15.89 13.89
C LEU A 82 7.41 -15.98 12.95
N VAL A 83 6.65 -14.89 12.78
CA VAL A 83 5.45 -14.87 11.93
C VAL A 83 4.42 -15.94 12.35
N ASN A 84 4.32 -16.18 13.66
CA ASN A 84 3.50 -17.24 14.25
C ASN A 84 2.18 -16.73 14.86
N LYS A 85 1.93 -15.42 14.80
CA LYS A 85 0.72 -14.78 15.33
C LYS A 85 -0.06 -14.14 14.19
N ILE A 86 -1.38 -14.17 14.33
CA ILE A 86 -2.29 -13.43 13.46
C ILE A 86 -2.87 -12.29 14.30
N PRO A 87 -2.88 -11.04 13.79
CA PRO A 87 -3.51 -9.94 14.48
C PRO A 87 -4.99 -10.23 14.75
N GLU A 88 -5.43 -10.07 16.00
CA GLU A 88 -6.80 -10.44 16.41
C GLU A 88 -7.85 -9.41 15.98
N ASN A 89 -7.53 -8.11 16.01
CA ASN A 89 -8.48 -7.05 15.68
C ASN A 89 -7.76 -5.78 15.18
N PHE A 90 -8.48 -4.99 14.37
CA PHE A 90 -8.04 -3.71 13.83
C PHE A 90 -7.62 -2.72 14.91
N ASP A 91 -8.38 -2.61 16.02
CA ASP A 91 -8.05 -1.70 17.12
C ASP A 91 -6.71 -2.04 17.80
N LYS A 92 -6.41 -3.34 17.94
CA LYS A 92 -5.13 -3.78 18.53
C LYS A 92 -3.96 -3.43 17.62
N MET A 93 -4.14 -3.62 16.31
CA MET A 93 -3.14 -3.21 15.32
C MET A 93 -2.91 -1.69 15.33
N LYS A 94 -4.00 -0.91 15.43
CA LYS A 94 -3.93 0.55 15.53
C LYS A 94 -3.13 1.01 16.74
N ASN A 95 -3.39 0.41 17.90
CA ASN A 95 -2.67 0.72 19.13
C ASN A 95 -1.17 0.42 19.02
N ILE A 96 -0.80 -0.68 18.35
CA ILE A 96 0.60 -1.03 18.09
C ILE A 96 1.23 0.00 17.15
N LEU A 97 0.57 0.32 16.04
CA LEU A 97 1.06 1.30 15.06
C LEU A 97 1.30 2.67 15.70
N ASN A 98 0.38 3.11 16.56
CA ASN A 98 0.52 4.38 17.26
C ASN A 98 1.67 4.36 18.27
N LYS A 99 1.88 3.26 19.00
CA LYS A 99 3.04 3.11 19.89
C LYS A 99 4.37 3.22 19.15
N ILE A 100 4.46 2.66 17.94
CA ILE A 100 5.65 2.74 17.08
C ILE A 100 5.93 4.20 16.67
N LYS A 101 4.90 4.99 16.35
CA LYS A 101 5.06 6.42 16.05
C LYS A 101 5.61 7.22 17.25
N TYR A 102 5.08 7.01 18.45
CA TYR A 102 5.55 7.72 19.65
C TYR A 102 7.02 7.43 19.98
N THR A 103 7.55 6.27 19.58
CA THR A 103 8.98 5.97 19.72
C THR A 103 9.86 6.65 18.66
N ASP A 104 9.27 7.18 17.59
CA ASP A 104 9.95 7.89 16.48
C ASP A 104 9.71 9.42 16.48
N GLU A 105 9.04 9.97 17.50
CA GLU A 105 8.89 11.43 17.72
C GLU A 105 10.21 12.17 18.07
N GLY A 106 11.36 11.58 17.73
CA GLY A 106 12.65 12.26 17.65
C GLY A 106 12.97 12.80 16.25
N THR A 107 12.02 12.80 15.31
CA THR A 107 12.26 13.21 13.92
C THR A 107 11.97 14.71 13.74
N ASN A 108 13.07 15.46 13.63
CA ASN A 108 13.11 16.85 13.20
C ASN A 108 12.14 17.11 12.04
N GLU A 109 11.49 18.27 12.07
CA GLU A 109 10.81 18.87 10.91
C GLU A 109 11.86 19.18 9.81
N GLU A 110 12.30 18.15 9.08
CA GLU A 110 13.19 18.33 7.96
C GLU A 110 12.39 18.87 6.77
N SER A 111 12.80 20.05 6.28
CA SER A 111 12.29 20.62 5.05
C SER A 111 12.48 19.64 3.88
N ILE A 112 11.58 19.67 2.90
CA ILE A 112 11.67 18.89 1.65
C ILE A 112 13.06 19.06 0.99
N LEU A 113 13.69 20.23 1.13
CA LEU A 113 15.04 20.49 0.64
C LEU A 113 16.11 19.62 1.34
N ASN A 114 16.00 19.40 2.65
CA ASN A 114 16.92 18.57 3.41
C ASN A 114 16.78 17.09 3.00
N LEU A 115 15.56 16.63 2.73
CA LEU A 115 15.30 15.27 2.25
C LEU A 115 15.90 15.02 0.86
N LEU A 116 15.86 16.02 -0.02
CA LEU A 116 16.46 15.96 -1.37
C LEU A 116 18.00 15.94 -1.34
N GLU A 117 18.62 16.67 -0.41
CA GLU A 117 20.07 16.63 -0.21
C GLU A 117 20.54 15.31 0.40
N GLN A 118 19.77 14.73 1.33
CA GLN A 118 20.08 13.43 1.92
C GLN A 118 19.88 12.25 0.96
N THR A 119 18.91 12.33 0.04
CA THR A 119 18.65 11.26 -0.93
C THR A 119 19.79 11.07 -1.93
N ASN A 120 20.55 12.12 -2.26
CA ASN A 120 21.77 11.97 -3.07
C ASN A 120 22.84 11.08 -2.41
N ASN A 121 22.83 10.94 -1.09
CA ASN A 121 23.80 10.15 -0.33
C ASN A 121 23.30 8.74 0.06
N LYS A 122 21.99 8.46 -0.04
CA LYS A 122 21.36 7.20 0.41
C LYS A 122 20.83 6.30 -0.72
N ILE A 123 21.32 6.45 -1.96
CA ILE A 123 20.91 5.56 -3.07
C ILE A 123 21.41 4.10 -2.89
N ASN A 124 22.26 3.82 -1.90
CA ASN A 124 22.80 2.48 -1.67
C ASN A 124 22.53 1.98 -0.24
N GLN A 125 21.27 1.63 0.08
CA GLN A 125 20.94 0.63 1.09
C GLN A 125 19.42 0.44 1.17
N ASP A 126 18.88 -0.39 0.28
CA ASP A 126 17.96 -1.47 0.66
C ASP A 126 17.73 -2.35 -0.57
N LYS A 127 18.72 -3.20 -0.86
CA LYS A 127 18.45 -4.44 -1.59
C LYS A 127 18.26 -5.51 -0.53
N GLY A 128 17.08 -5.49 0.10
CA GLY A 128 16.57 -6.71 0.72
C GLY A 128 16.63 -7.79 -0.34
N SER A 129 17.43 -8.81 -0.09
CA SER A 129 17.74 -9.91 -1.00
C SER A 129 16.48 -10.40 -1.74
N ASP A 130 16.43 -10.18 -3.06
CA ASP A 130 15.49 -10.75 -4.03
C ASP A 130 15.67 -12.29 -4.17
N GLU A 131 16.01 -12.99 -3.09
CA GLU A 131 16.26 -14.44 -3.10
C GLU A 131 14.99 -15.26 -2.88
N ASP A 132 13.93 -14.65 -2.33
CA ASP A 132 12.63 -15.30 -2.19
C ASP A 132 11.77 -14.98 -3.40
N GLY A 133 11.87 -15.85 -4.41
CA GLY A 133 11.42 -15.63 -5.78
C GLY A 133 10.03 -15.02 -5.94
N ASN A 134 9.90 -14.18 -6.98
CA ASN A 134 8.63 -13.62 -7.43
C ASN A 134 7.59 -14.74 -7.62
N PHE A 135 6.56 -14.72 -6.78
CA PHE A 135 5.46 -15.65 -6.90
C PHE A 135 4.51 -15.13 -7.97
N LYS A 136 4.13 -16.01 -8.90
CA LYS A 136 3.01 -15.73 -9.78
C LYS A 136 1.74 -16.16 -9.05
N SER A 137 1.04 -15.19 -8.45
CA SER A 137 -0.26 -15.45 -7.84
C SER A 137 -1.22 -16.06 -8.88
N ILE A 138 -2.05 -17.00 -8.44
CA ILE A 138 -3.09 -17.64 -9.28
C ILE A 138 -4.22 -16.64 -9.57
N ILE A 139 -4.39 -15.64 -8.70
CA ILE A 139 -5.43 -14.61 -8.79
C ILE A 139 -4.82 -13.21 -8.67
N ASP A 140 -5.43 -12.24 -9.34
CA ASP A 140 -5.07 -10.83 -9.20
C ASP A 140 -5.81 -10.19 -8.03
N PHE A 141 -5.24 -9.10 -7.49
CA PHE A 141 -5.81 -8.39 -6.34
C PHE A 141 -7.26 -7.92 -6.53
N PRO A 142 -7.67 -7.33 -7.68
CA PRO A 142 -9.07 -7.00 -7.93
C PRO A 142 -10.02 -8.21 -7.85
N ASN A 143 -9.58 -9.37 -8.33
CA ASN A 143 -10.37 -10.61 -8.29
C ASN A 143 -10.45 -11.18 -6.87
N PHE A 144 -9.36 -11.08 -6.10
CA PHE A 144 -9.36 -11.41 -4.67
C PHE A 144 -10.40 -10.57 -3.90
N LEU A 145 -10.46 -9.25 -4.14
CA LEU A 145 -11.44 -8.37 -3.51
C LEU A 145 -12.89 -8.79 -3.83
N MET A 146 -13.15 -9.25 -5.05
CA MET A 146 -14.46 -9.78 -5.44
C MET A 146 -14.82 -11.06 -4.66
N ILE A 147 -13.86 -11.96 -4.44
CA ILE A 147 -14.06 -13.16 -3.62
C ILE A 147 -14.37 -12.77 -2.17
N VAL A 148 -13.61 -11.84 -1.60
CA VAL A 148 -13.84 -11.35 -0.22
C VAL A 148 -15.24 -10.72 -0.10
N TYR A 149 -15.63 -9.90 -1.07
CA TYR A 149 -16.96 -9.30 -1.13
C TYR A 149 -18.07 -10.36 -1.18
N LYS A 150 -17.89 -11.38 -2.03
CA LYS A 150 -18.82 -12.52 -2.14
C LYS A 150 -19.00 -13.25 -0.81
N ILE A 151 -17.90 -13.51 -0.09
CA ILE A 151 -17.93 -14.15 1.23
C ILE A 151 -18.62 -13.26 2.27
N SER A 152 -18.36 -11.96 2.27
CA SER A 152 -18.92 -11.02 3.25
C SER A 152 -20.43 -10.81 3.08
N ARG A 153 -20.94 -10.76 1.84
CA ARG A 153 -22.37 -10.49 1.55
C ARG A 153 -23.22 -11.73 1.33
N GLY A 154 -22.62 -12.90 1.05
CA GLY A 154 -23.35 -14.17 0.91
C GLY A 154 -24.25 -14.25 -0.35
N GLY A 155 -23.82 -13.66 -1.47
CA GLY A 155 -24.60 -13.61 -2.72
C GLY A 155 -23.88 -14.17 -3.94
N ASP A 156 -24.59 -14.41 -5.05
CA ASP A 156 -23.97 -14.82 -6.30
C ASP A 156 -23.42 -13.62 -7.08
N VAL A 157 -22.26 -13.15 -6.64
CA VAL A 157 -21.56 -12.04 -7.28
C VAL A 157 -20.69 -12.58 -8.42
N PRO A 158 -20.75 -12.00 -9.63
CA PRO A 158 -19.86 -12.37 -10.72
C PRO A 158 -18.41 -12.02 -10.35
N LEU A 159 -17.52 -13.02 -10.40
CA LEU A 159 -16.09 -12.85 -10.13
C LEU A 159 -15.39 -12.21 -11.33
N ASN A 160 -15.66 -10.93 -11.55
CA ASN A 160 -15.09 -10.18 -12.66
C ASN A 160 -14.79 -8.74 -12.22
N ASP A 161 -13.52 -8.37 -12.33
CA ASP A 161 -12.96 -7.06 -11.99
C ASP A 161 -13.67 -5.88 -12.68
N LYS A 162 -14.34 -6.10 -13.83
CA LYS A 162 -15.16 -5.10 -14.52
C LYS A 162 -16.29 -4.57 -13.66
N TYR A 163 -16.83 -5.38 -12.74
CA TYR A 163 -17.93 -4.99 -11.88
C TYR A 163 -17.48 -4.52 -10.50
N LEU A 164 -16.18 -4.54 -10.19
CA LEU A 164 -15.62 -4.19 -8.88
C LEU A 164 -16.19 -2.88 -8.33
N LEU A 165 -16.08 -1.79 -9.10
CA LEU A 165 -16.55 -0.48 -8.64
C LEU A 165 -18.08 -0.34 -8.59
N ASN A 166 -18.83 -1.23 -9.23
CA ASN A 166 -20.30 -1.20 -9.23
C ASN A 166 -20.87 -2.00 -8.07
N GLU A 167 -20.34 -3.20 -7.80
CA GLU A 167 -20.76 -4.04 -6.67
C GLU A 167 -20.47 -3.37 -5.33
N PHE A 168 -19.33 -2.68 -5.21
CA PHE A 168 -18.97 -1.92 -4.01
C PHE A 168 -19.73 -0.59 -3.86
N LYS A 169 -20.39 -0.06 -4.91
CA LYS A 169 -21.28 1.12 -4.74
C LYS A 169 -22.49 0.82 -3.87
N GLY A 170 -22.97 -0.42 -3.86
CA GLY A 170 -24.07 -0.86 -3.00
C GLY A 170 -23.73 -0.95 -1.52
N MET A 171 -22.49 -0.63 -1.13
CA MET A 171 -21.99 -0.68 0.25
C MET A 171 -22.13 0.65 1.01
N GLY A 172 -22.66 1.69 0.35
CA GLY A 172 -22.82 3.05 0.88
C GLY A 172 -24.03 3.25 1.77
#